data_AF-A0A2W6RGY3-F1
#
_entry.id   AF-A0A2W6RGY3-F1
#
_cell.length_a   1.000
_cell.length_b   1.000
_cell.length_c   1.000
_cell.angle_alpha   90.00
_cell.angle_beta   90.00
_cell.angle_gamma   90.00
#
_symmetry.space_group_name_H-M   'P 1'
#
loop_
_entity.id
_entity.type
_entity.pdbx_description
1 polymer ?
#
loop_
_entity_poly.entity_id
_entity_poly.type
_entity_poly.pdbx_seq_one_letter_code
_entity_poly.pdbx_strand_id
1 'polypeptide(L)'
;GESLRLEDGSVLYEDYEGYVPYGHQFRDNEELMQTLASLEKSYKETGKIEYLSDKGLILIIQGKYKEAIDLYKKIEQIQPNRYSTASNIGTAYELTGNNSEALQWIEKAVKIDPISHFRSEWIHINILKAKIKGEKYITSKFLIEQDFGNKKYPVSDLEKEELFKLRGMIYYQLNERISFVKPKDKIVAQLLFDLGNISYLFGEKEEALETYKIAKEYGFDQPILKERMELYSPPVIDNLERKAMREIKHQIKPTRKARLIGIFVSVFALIFSGLIVFVFRKKILLTIK
;
A
#
# COMPACT_ATOMS: atom_id res chain seq x y z
N GLY A 1 -3.33 -5.19 9.00
CA GLY A 1 -3.74 -4.71 7.67
C GLY A 1 -4.94 -5.51 7.24
N GLU A 2 -5.10 -5.71 5.94
CA GLU A 2 -6.17 -6.54 5.42
C GLU A 2 -5.82 -8.03 5.58
N SER A 3 -6.84 -8.85 5.77
CA SER A 3 -6.68 -10.29 5.73
C SER A 3 -7.80 -10.87 4.89
N LEU A 4 -7.47 -11.85 4.05
CA LEU A 4 -8.45 -12.58 3.28
C LEU A 4 -8.46 -14.03 3.74
N ARG A 5 -9.64 -14.52 4.13
CA ARG A 5 -9.89 -15.93 4.42
C ARG A 5 -10.73 -16.51 3.31
N LEU A 6 -10.34 -17.69 2.84
CA LEU A 6 -11.10 -18.48 1.90
C LEU A 6 -12.25 -19.19 2.62
N GLU A 7 -13.17 -19.72 1.84
CA GLU A 7 -14.34 -20.46 2.30
C GLU A 7 -13.98 -21.72 3.10
N ASP A 8 -12.83 -22.33 2.85
CA ASP A 8 -12.32 -23.46 3.65
C ASP A 8 -11.66 -23.01 4.99
N GLY A 9 -11.66 -21.71 5.27
CA GLY A 9 -11.10 -21.10 6.47
C GLY A 9 -9.60 -20.81 6.40
N SER A 10 -8.92 -21.23 5.32
CA SER A 10 -7.51 -20.91 5.11
C SER A 10 -7.31 -19.40 4.88
N VAL A 11 -6.22 -18.86 5.41
CA VAL A 11 -5.86 -17.43 5.29
C VAL A 11 -5.03 -17.24 4.02
N LEU A 12 -5.55 -16.59 3.00
CA LEU A 12 -4.81 -16.40 1.75
C LEU A 12 -3.63 -15.43 1.90
N TYR A 13 -3.84 -14.34 2.65
CA TYR A 13 -2.83 -13.37 3.03
C TYR A 13 -3.26 -12.61 4.29
N GLU A 14 -2.28 -12.03 4.98
CA GLU A 14 -2.45 -11.10 6.09
C GLU A 14 -1.41 -10.00 5.95
N ASP A 15 -1.87 -8.77 5.72
CA ASP A 15 -1.01 -7.62 5.46
C ASP A 15 -0.74 -6.80 6.73
N TYR A 16 0.35 -6.04 6.70
CA TYR A 16 0.71 -5.12 7.78
C TYR A 16 -0.29 -3.95 7.91
N GLU A 17 -0.38 -3.34 9.09
CA GLU A 17 -1.19 -2.13 9.30
C GLU A 17 -0.47 -0.87 8.83
N GLY A 18 -1.06 -0.15 7.87
CA GLY A 18 -0.61 1.16 7.45
C GLY A 18 -1.16 1.53 6.08
N TYR A 19 -0.72 2.67 5.53
CA TYR A 19 -1.13 3.15 4.21
C TYR A 19 0.01 3.11 3.18
N VAL A 20 1.10 2.38 3.44
CA VAL A 20 2.13 2.13 2.42
C VAL A 20 1.82 0.82 1.70
N PRO A 21 1.46 0.83 0.40
CA PRO A 21 1.04 -0.38 -0.29
C PRO A 21 2.27 -1.18 -0.74
N TYR A 22 2.46 -2.36 -0.13
CA TYR A 22 3.55 -3.28 -0.48
C TYR A 22 3.10 -4.45 -1.35
N GLY A 23 1.80 -4.55 -1.60
CA GLY A 23 1.19 -5.75 -2.15
C GLY A 23 0.94 -6.80 -1.08
N HIS A 24 0.07 -7.74 -1.40
CA HIS A 24 -0.27 -8.85 -0.54
C HIS A 24 0.90 -9.83 -0.43
N GLN A 25 1.13 -10.30 0.79
CA GLN A 25 2.03 -11.42 1.03
C GLN A 25 1.25 -12.73 0.96
N PHE A 26 1.18 -13.29 -0.25
CA PHE A 26 0.54 -14.59 -0.46
C PHE A 26 1.38 -15.74 0.12
N ARG A 27 0.68 -16.81 0.48
CA ARG A 27 1.28 -18.10 0.82
C ARG A 27 2.18 -18.65 -0.28
N ASP A 28 3.09 -19.54 0.09
CA ASP A 28 3.96 -20.19 -0.89
C ASP A 28 3.18 -21.09 -1.86
N ASN A 29 3.82 -21.46 -2.97
CA ASN A 29 3.18 -22.24 -4.01
C ASN A 29 2.75 -23.64 -3.54
N GLU A 30 3.45 -24.25 -2.58
CA GLU A 30 3.09 -25.58 -2.08
C GLU A 30 1.80 -25.49 -1.27
N GLU A 31 1.71 -24.51 -0.36
CA GLU A 31 0.50 -24.24 0.41
C GLU A 31 -0.68 -23.90 -0.48
N LEU A 32 -0.50 -23.06 -1.50
CA LEU A 32 -1.56 -22.72 -2.46
C LEU A 32 -2.07 -23.96 -3.22
N MET A 33 -1.18 -24.90 -3.57
CA MET A 33 -1.57 -26.16 -4.23
C MET A 33 -2.34 -27.10 -3.29
N GLN A 34 -1.96 -27.15 -2.00
CA GLN A 34 -2.73 -27.89 -0.99
C GLN A 34 -4.13 -27.29 -0.80
N THR A 35 -4.22 -25.96 -0.72
CA THR A 35 -5.50 -25.24 -0.66
C THR A 35 -6.36 -25.52 -1.90
N LEU A 36 -5.80 -25.51 -3.11
CA LEU A 36 -6.54 -25.86 -4.33
C LEU A 36 -7.17 -27.26 -4.25
N ALA A 37 -6.42 -28.25 -3.77
CA ALA A 37 -6.93 -29.62 -3.61
C ALA A 37 -8.07 -29.68 -2.56
N SER A 38 -7.95 -28.93 -1.46
CA SER A 38 -8.98 -28.76 -0.43
C SER A 38 -10.27 -28.17 -1.03
N LEU A 39 -10.17 -27.04 -1.72
CA LEU A 39 -11.31 -26.36 -2.35
C LEU A 39 -12.04 -27.25 -3.37
N GLU A 40 -11.29 -27.99 -4.20
CA GLU A 40 -11.89 -28.92 -5.16
C GLU A 40 -12.66 -30.05 -4.50
N LYS A 41 -12.12 -30.61 -3.40
CA LYS A 41 -12.79 -31.63 -2.61
C LYS A 41 -14.08 -31.06 -1.99
N SER A 42 -13.99 -29.91 -1.32
CA SER A 42 -15.14 -29.25 -0.69
C SER A 42 -16.23 -28.88 -1.69
N TYR A 43 -15.87 -28.44 -2.90
CA TYR A 43 -16.85 -28.21 -3.96
C TYR A 43 -17.56 -29.49 -4.39
N LYS A 44 -16.83 -30.60 -4.58
CA LYS A 44 -17.43 -31.90 -4.95
C LYS A 44 -18.41 -32.41 -3.89
N GLU A 45 -18.13 -32.15 -2.62
CA GLU A 45 -18.97 -32.60 -1.50
C GLU A 45 -20.21 -31.71 -1.30
N THR A 46 -20.09 -30.40 -1.54
CA THR A 46 -21.13 -29.43 -1.14
C THR A 46 -21.86 -28.76 -2.31
N GLY A 47 -21.23 -28.69 -3.49
CA GLY A 47 -21.70 -27.89 -4.61
C GLY A 47 -21.62 -26.36 -4.40
N LYS A 48 -21.01 -25.89 -3.30
CA LYS A 48 -20.98 -24.46 -2.94
C LYS A 48 -20.04 -23.66 -3.86
N ILE A 49 -20.56 -22.66 -4.55
CA ILE A 49 -19.85 -21.89 -5.60
C ILE A 49 -18.69 -21.06 -5.06
N GLU A 50 -18.73 -20.69 -3.78
CA GLU A 50 -17.65 -19.97 -3.10
C GLU A 50 -16.31 -20.72 -3.22
N TYR A 51 -16.29 -22.06 -3.09
CA TYR A 51 -15.08 -22.85 -3.29
C TYR A 51 -14.49 -22.74 -4.70
N LEU A 52 -15.33 -22.67 -5.74
CA LEU A 52 -14.86 -22.42 -7.11
C LEU A 52 -14.37 -20.99 -7.30
N SER A 53 -15.01 -20.05 -6.61
CA SER A 53 -14.63 -18.64 -6.65
C SER A 53 -13.26 -18.43 -6.02
N ASP A 54 -12.97 -19.08 -4.91
CA ASP A 54 -11.66 -19.06 -4.24
C ASP A 54 -10.59 -19.77 -5.08
N LYS A 55 -10.93 -20.89 -5.71
CA LYS A 55 -10.06 -21.54 -6.68
C LYS A 55 -9.69 -20.58 -7.81
N GLY A 56 -10.65 -19.84 -8.35
CA GLY A 56 -10.42 -18.83 -9.38
C GLY A 56 -9.44 -17.74 -8.93
N LEU A 57 -9.53 -17.30 -7.67
CA LEU A 57 -8.63 -16.29 -7.12
C LEU A 57 -7.21 -16.82 -7.01
N ILE A 58 -7.03 -18.05 -6.54
CA ILE A 58 -5.70 -18.69 -6.50
C ILE A 58 -5.13 -18.87 -7.91
N LEU A 59 -5.95 -19.18 -8.91
CA LEU A 59 -5.49 -19.23 -10.31
C LEU A 59 -4.98 -17.87 -10.79
N ILE A 60 -5.63 -16.77 -10.41
CA ILE A 60 -5.11 -15.41 -10.69
C ILE A 60 -3.76 -15.20 -10.01
N ILE A 61 -3.63 -15.57 -8.73
CA ILE A 61 -2.37 -15.47 -7.97
C ILE A 61 -1.23 -16.26 -8.63
N GLN A 62 -1.54 -17.44 -9.16
CA GLN A 62 -0.59 -18.27 -9.90
C GLN A 62 -0.31 -17.79 -11.33
N GLY A 63 -0.89 -16.67 -11.77
CA GLY A 63 -0.73 -16.16 -13.14
C GLY A 63 -1.50 -16.94 -14.21
N LYS A 64 -2.37 -17.89 -13.81
CA LYS A 64 -3.18 -18.73 -14.70
C LYS A 64 -4.46 -18.01 -15.13
N TYR A 65 -4.32 -16.81 -15.66
CA TYR A 65 -5.44 -15.89 -15.92
C TYR A 65 -6.49 -16.48 -16.87
N LYS A 66 -6.08 -17.21 -17.90
CA LYS A 66 -7.02 -17.83 -18.85
C LYS A 66 -7.89 -18.89 -18.17
N GLU A 67 -7.29 -19.74 -17.34
CA GLU A 67 -8.02 -20.75 -16.57
C GLU A 67 -8.98 -20.10 -15.56
N ALA A 68 -8.56 -19.01 -14.91
CA ALA A 68 -9.41 -18.23 -14.02
C ALA A 68 -10.61 -17.63 -14.78
N ILE A 69 -10.40 -17.01 -15.94
CA ILE A 69 -11.48 -16.45 -16.78
C ILE A 69 -12.47 -17.55 -17.19
N ASP A 70 -11.99 -18.70 -17.65
CA ASP A 70 -12.85 -19.81 -18.07
C ASP A 70 -13.66 -20.38 -16.89
N LEU A 71 -13.05 -20.47 -15.70
CA LEU A 71 -13.72 -20.90 -14.48
C LEU A 71 -14.79 -19.88 -14.05
N TYR A 72 -14.46 -18.60 -13.97
CA TYR A 72 -15.42 -17.58 -13.56
C TYR A 72 -16.57 -17.40 -14.57
N LYS A 73 -16.32 -17.59 -15.87
CA LYS A 73 -17.40 -17.63 -16.86
C LYS A 73 -18.37 -18.79 -16.63
N LYS A 74 -17.88 -19.96 -16.22
CA LYS A 74 -18.75 -21.08 -15.82
C LYS A 74 -19.51 -20.74 -14.53
N ILE A 75 -18.87 -20.10 -13.55
CA ILE A 75 -19.54 -19.63 -12.34
C ILE A 75 -20.67 -18.66 -12.70
N GLU A 76 -20.43 -17.70 -13.58
CA GLU A 76 -21.45 -16.74 -14.04
C GLU A 76 -22.62 -17.43 -14.77
N GLN A 77 -22.39 -18.54 -15.47
CA GLN A 77 -23.47 -19.34 -16.09
C GLN A 77 -24.31 -20.09 -15.04
N ILE A 78 -23.68 -20.58 -13.97
CA ILE A 78 -24.35 -21.35 -12.91
C ILE A 78 -25.09 -20.41 -11.95
N GLN A 79 -24.42 -19.35 -11.53
CA GLN A 79 -24.92 -18.37 -10.58
C GLN A 79 -24.57 -16.95 -11.09
N PRO A 80 -25.43 -16.38 -11.95
CA PRO A 80 -25.16 -15.08 -12.55
C PRO A 80 -25.22 -13.95 -11.52
N ASN A 81 -24.72 -12.78 -11.92
CA ASN A 81 -24.91 -11.52 -11.21
C ASN A 81 -24.26 -11.46 -9.82
N ARG A 82 -23.11 -12.11 -9.65
CA ARG A 82 -22.28 -12.00 -8.43
C ARG A 82 -21.20 -10.94 -8.64
N TYR A 83 -21.12 -9.96 -7.72
CA TYR A 83 -20.09 -8.92 -7.74
C TYR A 83 -18.69 -9.54 -7.85
N SER A 84 -18.34 -10.48 -6.96
CA SER A 84 -17.02 -11.13 -6.92
C SER A 84 -16.68 -11.89 -8.20
N THR A 85 -17.67 -12.44 -8.90
CA THR A 85 -17.43 -13.13 -10.18
C THR A 85 -17.15 -12.11 -11.28
N ALA A 86 -17.94 -11.05 -11.37
CA ALA A 86 -17.74 -10.00 -12.36
C ALA A 86 -16.41 -9.26 -12.14
N SER A 87 -16.07 -8.91 -10.90
CA SER A 87 -14.81 -8.21 -10.58
C SER A 87 -13.59 -9.07 -10.90
N ASN A 88 -13.58 -10.34 -10.50
CA ASN A 88 -12.45 -11.23 -10.78
C ASN A 88 -12.26 -11.54 -12.28
N ILE A 89 -13.34 -11.62 -13.08
CA ILE A 89 -13.23 -11.69 -14.54
C ILE A 89 -12.58 -10.41 -15.07
N GLY A 90 -13.02 -9.24 -14.60
CA GLY A 90 -12.45 -7.96 -14.98
C GLY A 90 -10.96 -7.85 -14.67
N THR A 91 -10.56 -8.20 -13.45
CA THR A 91 -9.16 -8.24 -13.00
C THR A 91 -8.31 -9.20 -13.85
N ALA A 92 -8.80 -10.41 -14.12
CA ALA A 92 -8.05 -11.36 -14.95
C ALA A 92 -7.91 -10.88 -16.42
N TYR A 93 -8.92 -10.18 -16.96
CA TYR A 93 -8.80 -9.53 -18.26
C TYR A 93 -7.81 -8.38 -18.25
N GLU A 94 -7.79 -7.56 -17.19
CA GLU A 94 -6.81 -6.50 -17.02
C GLU A 94 -5.37 -7.05 -17.01
N LEU A 95 -5.13 -8.11 -16.22
CA LEU A 95 -3.81 -8.74 -16.09
C LEU A 95 -3.33 -9.42 -17.38
N THR A 96 -4.25 -9.72 -18.31
CA THR A 96 -3.91 -10.21 -19.66
C THR A 96 -3.80 -9.10 -20.70
N GLY A 97 -3.96 -7.83 -20.29
CA GLY A 97 -3.89 -6.66 -21.16
C GLY A 97 -5.17 -6.36 -21.96
N ASN A 98 -6.22 -7.15 -21.77
CA ASN A 98 -7.52 -6.99 -22.43
C ASN A 98 -8.37 -5.94 -21.70
N ASN A 99 -7.91 -4.68 -21.74
CA ASN A 99 -8.46 -3.60 -20.92
C ASN A 99 -9.92 -3.24 -21.27
N SER A 100 -10.35 -3.42 -22.52
CA SER A 100 -11.71 -3.14 -22.95
C SER A 100 -12.72 -4.11 -22.32
N GLU A 101 -12.40 -5.40 -22.34
CA GLU A 101 -13.19 -6.45 -21.69
C GLU A 101 -13.15 -6.29 -20.17
N ALA A 102 -11.98 -5.99 -19.61
CA ALA A 102 -11.84 -5.69 -18.20
C ALA A 102 -12.80 -4.57 -17.77
N LEU A 103 -12.83 -3.47 -18.53
CA LEU A 103 -13.70 -2.32 -18.23
C LEU A 103 -15.18 -2.72 -18.21
N GLN A 104 -15.64 -3.50 -19.19
CA GLN A 104 -17.03 -3.96 -19.23
C GLN A 104 -17.40 -4.80 -18.00
N TRP A 105 -16.50 -5.68 -17.56
CA TRP A 105 -16.72 -6.56 -16.41
C TRP A 105 -16.67 -5.82 -15.08
N ILE A 106 -15.73 -4.88 -14.89
CA ILE A 106 -15.69 -4.03 -13.70
C ILE A 106 -16.90 -3.10 -13.66
N GLU A 107 -17.32 -2.50 -14.78
CA GLU A 107 -18.55 -1.70 -14.82
C GLU A 107 -19.79 -2.54 -14.48
N LYS A 108 -19.83 -3.81 -14.89
CA LYS A 108 -20.87 -4.74 -14.47
C LYS A 108 -20.80 -5.00 -12.96
N ALA A 109 -19.61 -5.24 -12.42
CA ALA A 109 -19.42 -5.47 -10.99
C ALA A 109 -19.94 -4.28 -10.15
N VAL A 110 -19.55 -3.06 -10.50
CA VAL A 110 -20.01 -1.84 -9.82
C VAL A 110 -21.53 -1.64 -9.89
N LYS A 111 -22.17 -2.04 -11.00
CA LYS A 111 -23.65 -2.00 -11.10
C LYS A 111 -24.33 -3.00 -10.16
N ILE A 112 -23.69 -4.14 -9.89
CA ILE A 112 -24.22 -5.18 -8.98
C ILE A 112 -24.08 -4.73 -7.54
N ASP A 113 -22.90 -4.27 -7.16
CA ASP A 113 -22.60 -3.78 -5.82
C ASP A 113 -21.69 -2.55 -5.87
N PRO A 114 -22.24 -1.32 -5.73
CA PRO A 114 -21.47 -0.09 -5.80
C PRO A 114 -20.68 0.22 -4.52
N ILE A 115 -20.87 -0.55 -3.44
CA ILE A 115 -20.18 -0.32 -2.16
C ILE A 115 -19.09 -1.35 -1.86
N SER A 116 -19.02 -2.39 -2.69
CA SER A 116 -17.97 -3.42 -2.68
C SER A 116 -16.57 -2.82 -2.84
N HIS A 117 -15.55 -3.63 -2.52
CA HIS A 117 -14.14 -3.27 -2.75
C HIS A 117 -13.78 -1.91 -2.13
N PHE A 118 -14.30 -1.66 -0.92
CA PHE A 118 -14.20 -0.40 -0.19
C PHE A 118 -14.57 0.86 -1.01
N ARG A 119 -15.58 0.75 -1.89
CA ARG A 119 -16.05 1.84 -2.77
C ARG A 119 -14.97 2.39 -3.71
N SER A 120 -13.92 1.62 -3.99
CA SER A 120 -12.75 2.09 -4.76
C SER A 120 -12.80 1.77 -6.26
N GLU A 121 -13.79 1.01 -6.73
CA GLU A 121 -13.84 0.49 -8.12
C GLU A 121 -14.00 1.57 -9.18
N TRP A 122 -14.46 2.78 -8.82
CA TRP A 122 -14.44 3.91 -9.76
C TRP A 122 -13.01 4.30 -10.16
N ILE A 123 -12.03 4.14 -9.25
CA ILE A 123 -10.60 4.33 -9.56
C ILE A 123 -10.14 3.24 -10.53
N HIS A 124 -10.53 1.98 -10.31
CA HIS A 124 -10.24 0.87 -11.23
C HIS A 124 -10.77 1.16 -12.64
N ILE A 125 -12.02 1.63 -12.74
CA ILE A 125 -12.63 2.06 -13.99
C ILE A 125 -11.80 3.17 -14.66
N ASN A 126 -11.35 4.17 -13.91
CA ASN A 126 -10.52 5.25 -14.44
C ASN A 126 -9.14 4.76 -14.89
N ILE A 127 -8.53 3.82 -14.16
CA ILE A 127 -7.28 3.16 -14.57
C ILE A 127 -7.47 2.46 -15.92
N LEU A 128 -8.51 1.65 -16.08
CA LEU A 128 -8.80 0.95 -17.33
C LEU A 128 -9.07 1.93 -18.48
N LYS A 129 -9.83 3.01 -18.22
CA LYS A 129 -10.05 4.08 -19.19
C LYS A 129 -8.74 4.78 -19.58
N ALA A 130 -7.82 5.01 -18.64
CA ALA A 130 -6.51 5.59 -18.95
C ALA A 130 -5.67 4.64 -19.81
N LYS A 131 -5.66 3.34 -19.49
CA LYS A 131 -4.98 2.32 -20.30
C LYS A 131 -5.51 2.26 -21.73
N ILE A 132 -6.83 2.36 -21.93
CA ILE A 132 -7.46 2.36 -23.26
C ILE A 132 -7.17 3.65 -24.03
N LYS A 133 -7.28 4.80 -23.37
CA LYS A 133 -7.17 6.11 -24.02
C LYS A 133 -5.73 6.60 -24.21
N GLY A 134 -4.77 5.99 -23.53
CA GLY A 134 -3.34 6.26 -23.63
C GLY A 134 -2.79 7.18 -22.53
N GLU A 135 -1.47 7.31 -22.51
CA GLU A 135 -0.71 7.86 -21.37
C GLU A 135 -1.07 9.28 -20.95
N LYS A 136 -1.58 10.12 -21.86
CA LYS A 136 -2.01 11.49 -21.54
C LYS A 136 -3.14 11.56 -20.50
N TYR A 137 -3.82 10.44 -20.24
CA TYR A 137 -4.85 10.30 -19.21
C TYR A 137 -4.32 9.76 -17.88
N ILE A 138 -3.02 9.48 -17.77
CA ILE A 138 -2.39 9.08 -16.51
C ILE A 138 -2.05 10.36 -15.73
N THR A 139 -3.05 10.94 -15.08
CA THR A 139 -2.93 12.13 -14.24
C THR A 139 -3.75 11.94 -12.96
N SER A 140 -3.37 12.62 -11.88
CA SER A 140 -4.14 12.62 -10.63
C SER A 140 -5.61 12.94 -10.90
N LYS A 141 -5.86 14.03 -11.66
CA LYS A 141 -7.23 14.50 -11.91
C LYS A 141 -8.09 13.48 -12.65
N PHE A 142 -7.50 12.70 -13.56
CA PHE A 142 -8.24 11.69 -14.30
C PHE A 142 -8.42 10.39 -13.50
N LEU A 143 -7.39 9.95 -12.78
CA LEU A 143 -7.42 8.68 -12.07
C LEU A 143 -8.28 8.74 -10.81
N ILE A 144 -8.14 9.82 -10.04
CA ILE A 144 -8.69 9.94 -8.67
C ILE A 144 -9.53 11.20 -8.47
N GLU A 145 -9.91 11.88 -9.56
CA GLU A 145 -10.73 13.10 -9.55
C GLU A 145 -10.15 14.26 -8.72
N GLN A 146 -8.86 14.17 -8.36
CA GLN A 146 -8.16 15.14 -7.52
C GLN A 146 -6.83 15.61 -8.08
N ASP A 147 -6.40 16.80 -7.67
CA ASP A 147 -5.12 17.38 -8.07
C ASP A 147 -4.42 18.00 -6.85
N PHE A 148 -3.21 17.52 -6.56
CA PHE A 148 -2.42 17.98 -5.41
C PHE A 148 -1.55 19.20 -5.70
N GLY A 149 -1.73 19.83 -6.86
CA GLY A 149 -0.95 20.96 -7.33
C GLY A 149 0.46 20.58 -7.78
N ASN A 150 1.12 21.53 -8.44
CA ASN A 150 2.47 21.40 -8.99
C ASN A 150 3.56 22.14 -8.19
N LYS A 151 3.22 22.56 -6.97
CA LYS A 151 4.14 23.27 -6.06
C LYS A 151 4.73 22.31 -5.03
N LYS A 152 5.87 22.71 -4.45
CA LYS A 152 6.60 21.98 -3.42
C LYS A 152 5.69 21.39 -2.34
N TYR A 153 4.75 22.17 -1.84
CA TYR A 153 3.77 21.71 -0.86
C TYR A 153 2.50 21.23 -1.56
N PRO A 154 2.08 19.96 -1.39
CA PRO A 154 0.81 19.50 -1.92
C PRO A 154 -0.36 20.21 -1.23
N VAL A 155 -1.47 20.38 -1.96
CA VAL A 155 -2.72 20.98 -1.47
C VAL A 155 -3.90 20.12 -1.88
N SER A 156 -5.05 20.27 -1.23
CA SER A 156 -6.30 19.60 -1.59
C SER A 156 -7.46 20.53 -1.23
N ASP A 157 -8.54 20.49 -2.01
CA ASP A 157 -9.79 21.18 -1.72
C ASP A 157 -10.80 20.29 -0.95
N LEU A 158 -10.53 18.98 -0.86
CA LEU A 158 -11.33 18.04 -0.07
C LEU A 158 -11.27 18.32 1.43
N GLU A 159 -12.40 18.07 2.09
CA GLU A 159 -12.45 18.01 3.55
C GLU A 159 -11.63 16.81 4.08
N LYS A 160 -11.18 16.90 5.34
CA LYS A 160 -10.30 15.88 5.94
C LYS A 160 -10.91 14.46 5.90
N GLU A 161 -12.23 14.35 6.07
CA GLU A 161 -12.93 13.05 6.01
C GLU A 161 -12.97 12.48 4.58
N GLU A 162 -13.21 13.32 3.57
CA GLU A 162 -13.22 12.91 2.17
C GLU A 162 -11.82 12.49 1.72
N LEU A 163 -10.81 13.24 2.12
CA LEU A 163 -9.40 12.92 1.87
C LEU A 163 -8.99 11.59 2.53
N PHE A 164 -9.48 11.31 3.74
CA PHE A 164 -9.24 10.04 4.42
C PHE A 164 -9.89 8.86 3.67
N LYS A 165 -11.13 9.02 3.19
CA LYS A 165 -11.81 8.01 2.37
C LYS A 165 -11.06 7.76 1.06
N LEU A 166 -10.64 8.84 0.37
CA LEU A 166 -9.85 8.74 -0.85
C LEU A 166 -8.52 8.02 -0.62
N ARG A 167 -7.83 8.30 0.50
CA ARG A 167 -6.61 7.60 0.91
C ARG A 167 -6.83 6.09 0.96
N GLY A 168 -7.89 5.65 1.64
CA GLY A 168 -8.23 4.23 1.76
C GLY A 168 -8.53 3.59 0.40
N MET A 169 -9.28 4.28 -0.46
CA MET A 169 -9.59 3.78 -1.81
C MET A 169 -8.33 3.63 -2.68
N ILE A 170 -7.43 4.61 -2.66
CA ILE A 170 -6.17 4.57 -3.41
C ILE A 170 -5.26 3.46 -2.87
N TYR A 171 -5.10 3.39 -1.54
CA TYR A 171 -4.32 2.35 -0.89
C TYR A 171 -4.80 0.96 -1.31
N TYR A 172 -6.11 0.70 -1.23
CA TYR A 172 -6.66 -0.60 -1.54
C TYR A 172 -6.41 -0.99 -3.01
N GLN A 173 -6.65 -0.08 -3.95
CA GLN A 173 -6.35 -0.29 -5.37
C GLN A 173 -4.86 -0.53 -5.62
N LEU A 174 -3.98 0.21 -4.95
CA LEU A 174 -2.53 0.03 -5.08
C LEU A 174 -2.06 -1.29 -4.50
N ASN A 175 -2.55 -1.68 -3.34
CA ASN A 175 -2.12 -2.89 -2.65
C ASN A 175 -2.49 -4.14 -3.47
N GLU A 176 -3.72 -4.20 -4.00
CA GLU A 176 -4.12 -5.25 -4.94
C GLU A 176 -3.19 -5.27 -6.17
N ARG A 177 -2.92 -4.11 -6.78
CA ARG A 177 -2.12 -4.00 -8.01
C ARG A 177 -0.66 -4.38 -7.84
N ILE A 178 0.00 -3.91 -6.78
CA ILE A 178 1.43 -4.15 -6.51
C ILE A 178 1.73 -5.64 -6.30
N SER A 179 0.72 -6.40 -5.89
CA SER A 179 0.79 -7.87 -5.82
C SER A 179 1.12 -8.50 -7.18
N PHE A 180 0.65 -7.92 -8.28
CA PHE A 180 0.77 -8.49 -9.64
C PHE A 180 1.62 -7.66 -10.60
N VAL A 181 1.70 -6.34 -10.41
CA VAL A 181 2.36 -5.40 -11.30
C VAL A 181 3.69 -4.98 -10.69
N LYS A 182 4.80 -5.25 -11.38
CA LYS A 182 6.15 -4.87 -10.94
C LYS A 182 6.59 -3.56 -11.59
N PRO A 183 7.54 -2.81 -10.98
CA PRO A 183 8.15 -1.66 -11.61
C PRO A 183 8.74 -2.01 -12.99
N LYS A 184 8.55 -1.18 -14.03
CA LYS A 184 7.93 0.15 -14.05
C LYS A 184 6.47 0.09 -14.51
N ASP A 185 5.61 0.88 -13.88
CA ASP A 185 4.23 1.10 -14.30
C ASP A 185 3.81 2.55 -13.99
N LYS A 186 3.44 3.32 -15.02
CA LYS A 186 3.14 4.75 -14.91
C LYS A 186 1.87 5.04 -14.08
N ILE A 187 0.89 4.13 -14.09
CA ILE A 187 -0.35 4.30 -13.34
C ILE A 187 -0.07 4.08 -11.86
N VAL A 188 0.63 2.99 -11.53
CA VAL A 188 1.04 2.70 -10.15
C VAL A 188 1.95 3.81 -9.63
N ALA A 189 2.90 4.28 -10.44
CA ALA A 189 3.77 5.41 -10.11
C ALA A 189 2.98 6.70 -9.78
N GLN A 190 1.98 7.05 -10.60
CA GLN A 190 1.14 8.22 -10.39
C GLN A 190 0.29 8.09 -9.12
N LEU A 191 -0.37 6.96 -8.91
CA LEU A 191 -1.21 6.72 -7.73
C LEU A 191 -0.39 6.68 -6.43
N LEU A 192 0.82 6.11 -6.45
CA LEU A 192 1.74 6.17 -5.31
C LEU A 192 2.16 7.60 -4.99
N PHE A 193 2.47 8.40 -6.02
CA PHE A 193 2.77 9.82 -5.82
C PHE A 193 1.58 10.55 -5.19
N ASP A 194 0.37 10.29 -5.66
CA ASP A 194 -0.86 10.86 -5.10
C ASP A 194 -1.10 10.41 -3.66
N LEU A 195 -0.88 9.14 -3.34
CA LEU A 195 -0.97 8.63 -1.97
C LEU A 195 0.05 9.28 -1.04
N GLY A 196 1.29 9.48 -1.49
CA GLY A 196 2.32 10.22 -0.74
C GLY A 196 1.93 11.68 -0.48
N ASN A 197 1.22 12.33 -1.40
CA ASN A 197 0.68 13.68 -1.19
C ASN A 197 -0.38 13.68 -0.08
N ILE A 198 -1.23 12.66 -0.04
CA ILE A 198 -2.25 12.52 1.00
C ILE A 198 -1.60 12.27 2.36
N SER A 199 -0.64 11.34 2.47
CA SER A 199 0.12 11.11 3.71
C SER A 199 0.83 12.39 4.19
N TYR A 200 1.35 13.21 3.26
CA TYR A 200 1.90 14.53 3.61
C TYR A 200 0.84 15.40 4.29
N LEU A 201 -0.36 15.50 3.71
CA LEU A 201 -1.44 16.35 4.23
C LEU A 201 -1.97 15.88 5.60
N PHE A 202 -1.84 14.59 5.91
CA PHE A 202 -2.12 14.04 7.25
C PHE A 202 -0.97 14.23 8.25
N GLY A 203 0.20 14.70 7.80
CA GLY A 203 1.38 14.87 8.65
C GLY A 203 2.16 13.58 8.90
N GLU A 204 1.88 12.51 8.13
CA GLU A 204 2.51 11.19 8.23
C GLU A 204 3.80 11.18 7.42
N LYS A 205 4.85 11.77 7.99
CA LYS A 205 6.10 12.09 7.25
C LYS A 205 6.82 10.86 6.75
N GLU A 206 6.93 9.84 7.60
CA GLU A 206 7.61 8.58 7.29
C GLU A 206 6.90 7.85 6.15
N GLU A 207 5.57 7.69 6.24
CA GLU A 207 4.74 7.06 5.21
C GLU A 207 4.78 7.84 3.89
N ALA A 208 4.71 9.17 3.94
CA ALA A 208 4.80 10.00 2.75
C ALA A 208 6.14 9.81 2.03
N LEU A 209 7.25 9.88 2.77
CA LEU A 209 8.59 9.71 2.21
C LEU A 209 8.80 8.31 1.63
N GLU A 210 8.31 7.28 2.32
CA GLU A 210 8.39 5.90 1.86
C GLU A 210 7.57 5.69 0.58
N THR A 211 6.33 6.14 0.57
CA THR A 211 5.44 6.04 -0.60
C THR A 211 6.01 6.79 -1.81
N TYR A 212 6.61 7.97 -1.62
CA TYR A 212 7.31 8.68 -2.70
C TYR A 212 8.53 7.92 -3.26
N LYS A 213 9.27 7.19 -2.41
CA LYS A 213 10.38 6.35 -2.89
C LYS A 213 9.86 5.21 -3.76
N ILE A 214 8.76 4.57 -3.35
CA ILE A 214 8.12 3.51 -4.14
C ILE A 214 7.59 4.12 -5.46
N ALA A 215 6.96 5.29 -5.44
CA ALA A 215 6.53 6.00 -6.66
C ALA A 215 7.69 6.20 -7.65
N LYS A 216 8.86 6.61 -7.12
CA LYS A 216 10.10 6.75 -7.91
C LYS A 216 10.53 5.43 -8.55
N GLU A 217 10.48 4.33 -7.79
CA GLU A 217 10.85 2.99 -8.25
C GLU A 217 9.94 2.55 -9.42
N TYR A 218 8.63 2.75 -9.29
CA TYR A 218 7.65 2.48 -10.33
C TYR A 218 7.78 3.40 -11.56
N GLY A 219 8.57 4.47 -11.46
CA GLY A 219 8.95 5.32 -12.58
C GLY A 219 8.31 6.71 -12.59
N PHE A 220 7.84 7.22 -11.45
CA PHE A 220 7.44 8.62 -11.35
C PHE A 220 8.67 9.51 -11.48
N ASP A 221 8.75 10.26 -12.58
CA ASP A 221 9.97 10.96 -13.00
C ASP A 221 9.84 12.50 -13.04
N GLN A 222 8.68 13.04 -12.63
CA GLN A 222 8.47 14.48 -12.62
C GLN A 222 9.35 15.16 -11.55
N PRO A 223 9.96 16.33 -11.85
CA PRO A 223 10.87 17.02 -10.93
C PRO A 223 10.29 17.29 -9.54
N ILE A 224 8.98 17.52 -9.47
CA ILE A 224 8.26 17.83 -8.23
C ILE A 224 8.38 16.75 -7.15
N LEU A 225 8.56 15.48 -7.55
CA LEU A 225 8.78 14.37 -6.61
C LEU A 225 9.99 14.63 -5.72
N LYS A 226 11.11 15.09 -6.32
CA LYS A 226 12.33 15.37 -5.59
C LYS A 226 12.11 16.48 -4.55
N GLU A 227 11.43 17.56 -4.94
CA GLU A 227 11.12 18.67 -4.04
C GLU A 227 10.26 18.25 -2.85
N ARG A 228 9.28 17.36 -3.06
CA ARG A 228 8.41 16.81 -2.02
C ARG A 228 9.14 15.85 -1.09
N MET A 229 10.02 15.00 -1.61
CA MET A 229 10.87 14.14 -0.78
C MET A 229 11.85 14.94 0.09
N GLU A 230 12.35 16.09 -0.40
CA GLU A 230 13.26 16.97 0.35
C GLU A 230 12.59 17.66 1.56
N LEU A 231 11.25 17.72 1.63
CA LEU A 231 10.52 18.22 2.81
C LEU A 231 10.78 17.38 4.07
N TYR A 232 11.24 16.14 3.89
CA TYR A 232 11.46 15.16 4.96
C TYR A 232 12.91 14.73 5.11
N SER A 233 13.79 15.22 4.24
CA SER A 233 15.21 15.04 4.45
C SER A 233 15.61 15.86 5.68
N PRO A 234 16.32 15.29 6.67
CA PRO A 234 16.90 16.12 7.73
C PRO A 234 17.72 17.23 7.04
N PRO A 235 17.74 18.46 7.59
CA PRO A 235 18.53 19.54 7.00
C PRO A 235 19.92 18.98 6.74
N VAL A 236 20.35 19.06 5.49
CA VAL A 236 21.67 18.58 5.10
C VAL A 236 22.66 19.30 6.02
N ILE A 237 23.19 18.56 6.98
CA ILE A 237 24.32 19.01 7.76
C ILE A 237 25.40 19.36 6.73
N ASP A 238 25.73 20.65 6.70
CA ASP A 238 26.61 21.30 5.75
C ASP A 238 27.93 20.52 5.63
N ASN A 239 28.52 20.53 4.44
CA ASN A 239 29.72 19.76 4.12
C ASN A 239 30.89 20.02 5.09
N LEU A 240 30.88 21.18 5.77
CA LEU A 240 31.80 21.55 6.85
C LEU A 240 31.74 20.61 8.06
N GLU A 241 30.56 20.19 8.50
CA GLU A 241 30.41 19.29 9.66
C GLU A 241 30.78 17.85 9.31
N ARG A 242 30.55 17.40 8.07
CA ARG A 242 31.04 16.09 7.59
C ARG A 242 32.56 16.04 7.50
N LYS A 243 33.20 17.15 7.12
CA LYS A 243 34.67 17.27 7.13
C LYS A 243 35.21 17.27 8.57
N ALA A 244 34.58 18.05 9.46
CA ALA A 244 34.93 18.08 10.89
C ALA A 244 34.78 16.71 11.57
N MET A 245 33.68 15.99 11.32
CA MET A 245 33.45 14.64 11.87
C MET A 245 34.44 13.59 11.33
N ARG A 246 34.87 13.71 10.06
CA ARG A 246 35.90 12.84 9.47
C ARG A 246 37.29 13.13 10.07
N GLU A 247 37.61 14.41 10.29
CA GLU A 247 38.87 14.82 10.92
C GLU A 247 38.94 14.39 12.40
N ILE A 248 37.84 14.54 13.16
CA ILE A 248 37.75 14.08 14.56
C ILE A 248 37.90 12.55 14.66
N LYS A 249 37.29 11.80 13.74
CA LYS A 249 37.35 10.32 13.74
C LYS A 249 38.74 9.76 13.39
N HIS A 250 39.56 10.51 12.67
CA HIS A 250 40.95 10.12 12.37
C HIS A 250 41.96 10.51 13.46
N GLN A 251 41.61 11.41 14.37
CA GLN A 251 42.49 11.79 15.48
C GLN A 251 42.37 10.88 16.72
N ILE A 252 41.32 10.07 16.83
CA ILE A 252 41.10 9.21 18.00
C ILE A 252 41.48 7.77 17.68
N LYS A 253 42.70 7.34 18.08
CA LYS A 253 43.05 5.92 18.15
C LYS A 253 42.40 5.28 19.37
N PRO A 254 41.64 4.16 19.24
CA PRO A 254 40.94 3.57 20.37
C PRO A 254 41.93 2.84 21.28
N THR A 255 42.08 3.31 22.52
CA THR A 255 42.75 2.55 23.59
C THR A 255 41.71 1.92 24.53
N ARG A 256 42.07 0.79 25.15
CA ARG A 256 41.20 -0.07 25.98
C ARG A 256 40.39 0.65 27.08
N LYS A 257 40.77 1.87 27.49
CA LYS A 257 40.00 2.69 28.46
C LYS A 257 38.66 3.20 27.93
N ALA A 258 38.49 3.33 26.60
CA ALA A 258 37.25 3.85 26.00
C ALA A 258 36.04 2.89 26.11
N ARG A 259 36.25 1.58 26.32
CA ARG A 259 35.15 0.62 26.57
C ARG A 259 34.50 0.79 27.95
N LEU A 260 35.24 1.25 28.96
CA LEU A 260 34.70 1.45 30.31
C LEU A 260 33.82 2.69 30.41
N ILE A 261 34.11 3.75 29.65
CA ILE A 261 33.29 4.97 29.61
C ILE A 261 31.94 4.71 28.94
N GLY A 262 31.88 3.86 27.91
CA GLY A 262 30.62 3.47 27.25
C GLY A 262 29.62 2.78 28.18
N ILE A 263 30.10 1.99 29.15
CA ILE A 263 29.24 1.33 30.15
C ILE A 263 28.76 2.34 31.20
N PHE A 264 29.58 3.33 31.57
CA PHE A 264 29.19 4.38 32.51
C PHE A 264 28.09 5.31 31.97
N VAL A 265 28.11 5.63 30.67
CA VAL A 265 27.06 6.47 30.05
C VAL A 265 25.69 5.77 30.03
N SER A 266 25.64 4.45 29.84
CA SER A 266 24.40 3.67 29.93
C SER A 266 23.83 3.59 31.35
N VAL A 267 24.67 3.57 32.39
CA VAL A 267 24.22 3.56 33.80
C VAL A 267 23.79 4.96 34.25
N PHE A 268 24.45 6.02 33.75
CA PHE A 268 24.07 7.41 34.08
C PHE A 268 22.72 7.83 33.48
N ALA A 269 22.36 7.31 32.30
CA ALA A 269 21.07 7.55 31.67
C ALA A 269 19.88 6.92 32.45
N LEU A 270 20.10 5.82 33.16
CA LEU A 270 19.07 5.15 33.99
C LEU A 270 18.85 5.83 35.35
N ILE A 271 19.86 6.50 35.91
CA ILE A 271 19.73 7.22 37.19
C ILE A 271 18.98 8.56 37.02
N PHE A 272 19.10 9.19 35.85
CA PHE A 272 18.43 10.48 35.57
C PHE A 272 16.92 10.36 35.31
N SER A 273 16.42 9.20 34.88
CA SER A 273 14.96 8.98 34.74
C SER A 273 14.24 8.86 36.09
N GLY A 274 14.93 8.38 37.14
CA GLY A 274 14.39 8.34 38.51
C GLY A 274 14.36 9.68 39.24
N LEU A 275 15.33 10.57 38.98
CA LEU A 275 15.42 11.88 39.66
C LEU A 275 14.36 12.88 39.16
N ILE A 276 13.95 12.80 37.90
CA ILE A 276 12.91 13.66 37.31
C ILE A 276 11.55 13.40 37.98
N VAL A 277 11.22 12.14 38.31
CA VAL A 277 9.98 11.79 39.01
C VAL A 277 9.94 12.34 40.45
N PHE A 278 11.08 12.38 41.15
CA PHE A 278 11.16 12.87 42.53
C PHE A 278 11.03 14.40 42.64
N VAL A 279 11.59 15.15 41.69
CA VAL A 279 11.52 16.63 41.67
C VAL A 279 10.10 17.12 41.32
N PHE A 280 9.39 16.40 40.44
CA PHE A 280 8.01 16.79 40.07
C PHE A 280 6.97 16.52 41.17
N ARG A 281 7.13 15.49 42.01
CA ARG A 281 6.25 15.28 43.19
C ARG A 281 6.38 16.39 44.24
N LYS A 282 7.58 16.97 44.42
CA LYS A 282 7.83 18.02 45.43
C LYS A 282 7.27 19.39 45.03
N LYS A 283 7.15 19.67 43.72
CA LYS A 283 6.54 20.92 43.20
C LYS A 283 5.01 20.93 43.30
N ILE A 284 4.34 19.78 43.17
CA ILE A 284 2.87 19.71 43.24
C ILE A 284 2.35 19.97 44.68
N LEU A 285 3.06 19.51 45.72
CA LEU A 285 2.67 19.76 47.12
C LEU A 285 2.88 21.20 47.60
N LEU A 286 3.67 22.01 46.89
CA LEU A 286 3.95 23.41 47.24
C LEU A 286 3.07 24.43 46.50
N THR A 287 2.16 23.97 45.62
CA THR A 287 1.26 24.86 44.84
C THR A 287 -0.21 24.73 45.28
N ILE A 288 -0.52 23.95 46.32
CA ILE A 288 -1.88 23.78 46.89
C ILE A 288 -1.92 24.24 48.36
N LYS A 289 -1.39 25.43 48.65
CA LYS A 289 -1.68 26.18 49.88
C LYS A 289 -1.87 27.64 49.54
#